data_AF-A0A842XNE0-F1
#
_entry.id   AF-A0A842XNE0-F1
#
_cell.length_a   1.000
_cell.length_b   1.000
_cell.length_c   1.000
_cell.angle_alpha   90.00
_cell.angle_beta   90.00
_cell.angle_gamma   90.00
#
_symmetry.space_group_name_H-M   'P 1'
#
loop_
_entity.id
_entity.type
_entity.pdbx_description
1 polymer ?
#
loop_
_entity_poly.entity_id
_entity_poly.type
_entity_poly.pdbx_seq_one_letter_code
_entity_poly.pdbx_strand_id
1 'polypeptide(L)'
;MVRSIKFFYFGNQCPRNGYLLARIKTIAWKEGVQLELFDISEDRSACEEYRVFSPQMLIVNDRYRLHGPFTKERVLQLLDDDIVDSSPSNIEQGDSVVRGDLVMITPESVLSTCEPCTNTQDIGLCRGKAEWTAGILQTHRLNHIGYMHFHDGSCIGGAEFLPSTAVPYPILDKEDGDAFLTCVYLSHETLDYKTQPLERLIADLRNWGFERVSVAAAKKGVFPNGPSSWFEKKGFADKGLLVMEELHDSEIHYLQLDIGER
;
A
#
# COMPACT_ATOMS: atom_id res chain seq x y z
N MET A 1 -21.92 22.17 -5.15
CA MET A 1 -21.13 21.11 -5.79
C MET A 1 -21.96 19.84 -5.81
N VAL A 2 -21.85 18.97 -6.81
CA VAL A 2 -22.51 17.65 -6.74
C VAL A 2 -21.72 16.80 -5.75
N ARG A 3 -22.37 16.27 -4.72
CA ARG A 3 -21.73 15.37 -3.76
C ARG A 3 -21.45 14.04 -4.46
N SER A 4 -20.18 13.64 -4.55
CA SER A 4 -19.75 12.42 -5.24
C SER A 4 -18.64 11.72 -4.48
N ILE A 5 -18.58 10.39 -4.63
CA ILE A 5 -17.51 9.55 -4.11
C ILE A 5 -17.04 8.64 -5.23
N LYS A 6 -15.73 8.63 -5.49
CA LYS A 6 -15.06 7.58 -6.26
C LYS A 6 -14.14 6.80 -5.34
N PHE A 7 -14.28 5.48 -5.29
CA PHE A 7 -13.41 4.62 -4.49
C PHE A 7 -12.68 3.62 -5.36
N PHE A 8 -11.35 3.67 -5.28
CA PHE A 8 -10.42 2.81 -6.01
C PHE A 8 -9.83 1.81 -5.03
N TYR A 9 -9.85 0.53 -5.38
CA TYR A 9 -9.29 -0.54 -4.55
C TYR A 9 -8.61 -1.60 -5.41
N PHE A 10 -7.46 -2.11 -4.97
CA PHE A 10 -6.72 -3.16 -5.66
C PHE A 10 -7.15 -4.53 -5.17
N GLY A 11 -8.26 -5.06 -5.70
CA GLY A 11 -8.86 -6.32 -5.26
C GLY A 11 -8.88 -6.44 -3.73
N ASN A 12 -8.40 -7.57 -3.21
CA ASN A 12 -8.16 -7.78 -1.77
C ASN A 12 -6.67 -7.75 -1.39
N GLN A 13 -5.82 -7.03 -2.13
CA GLN A 13 -4.40 -6.91 -1.79
C GLN A 13 -4.19 -6.39 -0.37
N CYS A 14 -4.98 -5.40 0.08
CA CYS A 14 -4.94 -4.92 1.45
C CYS A 14 -6.09 -5.51 2.27
N PRO A 15 -5.86 -5.97 3.52
CA PRO A 15 -6.95 -6.47 4.38
C PRO A 15 -8.04 -5.44 4.67
N ARG A 16 -7.74 -4.15 4.49
CA ARG A 16 -8.69 -3.06 4.71
C ARG A 16 -9.66 -2.84 3.55
N ASN A 17 -9.38 -3.35 2.34
CA ASN A 17 -10.18 -3.04 1.14
C ASN A 17 -11.66 -3.44 1.31
N GLY A 18 -11.93 -4.66 1.76
CA GLY A 18 -13.30 -5.12 1.98
C GLY A 18 -14.07 -4.29 3.01
N TYR A 19 -13.39 -3.89 4.08
CA TYR A 19 -13.97 -3.04 5.12
C TYR A 19 -14.27 -1.62 4.62
N LEU A 20 -13.33 -1.00 3.91
CA LEU A 20 -13.51 0.34 3.36
C LEU A 20 -14.58 0.37 2.28
N LEU A 21 -14.68 -0.68 1.45
CA LEU A 21 -15.74 -0.83 0.46
C LEU A 21 -17.13 -0.84 1.13
N ALA A 22 -17.29 -1.62 2.20
CA ALA A 22 -18.54 -1.66 2.96
C ALA A 22 -18.86 -0.31 3.62
N ARG A 23 -17.84 0.36 4.17
CA ARG A 23 -17.96 1.70 4.76
C ARG A 23 -18.43 2.73 3.74
N ILE A 24 -17.80 2.80 2.57
CA ILE A 24 -18.15 3.77 1.53
C ILE A 24 -19.55 3.50 0.95
N LYS A 25 -19.92 2.24 0.71
CA LYS A 25 -21.29 1.89 0.31
C LYS A 25 -22.33 2.36 1.33
N THR A 26 -22.03 2.18 2.62
CA THR A 26 -22.92 2.63 3.71
C THR A 26 -23.05 4.14 3.75
N ILE A 27 -21.94 4.87 3.60
CA ILE A 27 -21.94 6.34 3.58
C ILE A 27 -22.74 6.83 2.37
N ALA A 28 -22.44 6.33 1.17
CA ALA A 28 -23.12 6.74 -0.05
C ALA A 28 -24.64 6.57 0.03
N TRP A 29 -25.10 5.43 0.57
CA TRP A 29 -26.52 5.15 0.77
C TRP A 29 -27.17 6.10 1.79
N LYS A 30 -26.52 6.35 2.94
CA LYS A 30 -27.08 7.22 3.99
C LYS A 30 -27.11 8.69 3.59
N GLU A 31 -26.08 9.14 2.88
CA GLU A 31 -25.91 10.54 2.46
C GLU A 31 -26.58 10.86 1.13
N GLY A 32 -27.09 9.85 0.41
CA GLY A 32 -27.73 10.02 -0.89
C GLY A 32 -26.78 10.55 -1.96
N VAL A 33 -25.50 10.15 -1.93
CA VAL A 33 -24.46 10.66 -2.84
C VAL A 33 -24.10 9.63 -3.91
N GLN A 34 -23.71 10.11 -5.09
CA GLN A 34 -23.26 9.23 -6.17
C GLN A 34 -21.98 8.50 -5.75
N LEU A 35 -21.94 7.19 -5.98
CA LEU A 35 -20.80 6.34 -5.69
C LEU A 35 -20.35 5.60 -6.95
N GLU A 36 -19.08 5.79 -7.32
CA GLU A 36 -18.39 5.01 -8.34
C GLU A 36 -17.31 4.14 -7.68
N LEU A 37 -17.22 2.90 -8.12
CA LEU A 37 -16.33 1.88 -7.57
C LEU A 37 -15.42 1.37 -8.69
N PHE A 38 -14.11 1.40 -8.44
CA PHE A 38 -13.09 0.96 -9.38
C PHE A 38 -12.24 -0.12 -8.72
N ASP A 39 -12.40 -1.37 -9.18
CA ASP A 39 -11.41 -2.41 -8.89
C ASP A 39 -10.24 -2.24 -9.85
N ILE A 40 -9.16 -1.63 -9.38
CA ILE A 40 -8.01 -1.34 -10.23
C ILE A 40 -7.22 -2.60 -10.61
N SER A 41 -7.55 -3.78 -10.07
CA SER A 41 -6.98 -5.03 -10.58
C SER A 41 -7.42 -5.34 -12.02
N GLU A 42 -8.58 -4.82 -12.44
CA GLU A 42 -9.19 -5.08 -13.75
C GLU A 42 -9.24 -3.83 -14.64
N ASP A 43 -9.06 -2.63 -14.08
CA ASP A 43 -9.20 -1.35 -14.79
C ASP A 43 -7.92 -0.50 -14.73
N ARG A 44 -7.00 -0.79 -15.64
CA ARG A 44 -5.75 -0.02 -15.79
C ARG A 44 -6.01 1.41 -16.25
N SER A 45 -7.03 1.64 -17.09
CA SER A 45 -7.40 2.97 -17.59
C SER A 45 -7.79 3.91 -16.46
N ALA A 46 -8.63 3.46 -15.52
CA ALA A 46 -8.97 4.25 -14.35
C ALA A 46 -7.74 4.51 -13.45
N CYS A 47 -6.84 3.53 -13.33
CA CYS A 47 -5.61 3.69 -12.56
C CYS A 47 -4.71 4.79 -13.15
N GLU A 48 -4.60 4.85 -14.48
CA GLU A 48 -3.87 5.88 -15.24
C GLU A 48 -4.54 7.25 -15.16
N GLU A 49 -5.83 7.33 -15.51
CA GLU A 49 -6.61 8.57 -15.54
C GLU A 49 -6.60 9.28 -14.19
N TYR A 50 -6.82 8.51 -13.11
CA TYR A 50 -6.91 9.03 -11.76
C TYR A 50 -5.57 8.97 -11.00
N ARG A 51 -4.46 8.56 -11.65
CA ARG A 51 -3.12 8.50 -11.04
C ARG A 51 -3.14 7.81 -9.67
N VAL A 52 -3.59 6.55 -9.64
CA VAL A 52 -3.70 5.78 -8.40
C VAL A 52 -2.37 5.06 -8.13
N PHE A 53 -1.80 5.25 -6.94
CA PHE A 53 -0.50 4.66 -6.54
C PHE A 53 -0.55 3.96 -5.17
N SER A 54 -1.75 3.59 -4.71
CA SER A 54 -1.98 2.91 -3.43
C SER A 54 -3.05 1.84 -3.61
N PRO A 55 -3.12 0.83 -2.73
CA PRO A 55 -4.12 -0.25 -2.86
C PRO A 55 -5.56 0.20 -2.55
N GLN A 56 -5.70 1.42 -2.03
CA GLN A 56 -6.96 2.06 -1.71
C GLN A 56 -6.82 3.58 -1.83
N MET A 57 -7.72 4.22 -2.54
CA MET A 57 -7.77 5.68 -2.70
C MET A 57 -9.23 6.13 -2.83
N LEU A 58 -9.55 7.26 -2.22
CA LEU A 58 -10.86 7.88 -2.29
C LEU A 58 -10.74 9.24 -2.97
N ILE A 59 -11.67 9.57 -3.86
CA ILE A 59 -11.88 10.93 -4.35
C ILE A 59 -13.28 11.36 -3.90
N VAL A 60 -13.37 12.48 -3.19
CA VAL A 60 -14.63 13.06 -2.72
C VAL A 60 -14.87 14.39 -3.44
N ASN A 61 -16.10 14.57 -3.94
CA ASN A 61 -16.54 15.77 -4.68
C ASN A 61 -15.60 16.11 -5.86
N ASP A 62 -15.03 15.09 -6.51
CA ASP A 62 -14.04 15.22 -7.60
C ASP A 62 -12.84 16.12 -7.30
N ARG A 63 -12.54 16.30 -6.00
CA ARG A 63 -11.54 17.25 -5.52
C ARG A 63 -10.62 16.63 -4.49
N TYR A 64 -11.18 16.10 -3.41
CA TYR A 64 -10.38 15.65 -2.27
C TYR A 64 -9.92 14.22 -2.47
N ARG A 65 -8.61 14.08 -2.65
CA ARG A 65 -7.94 12.79 -2.73
C ARG A 65 -7.47 12.37 -1.34
N LEU A 66 -7.81 11.16 -0.96
CA LEU A 66 -7.50 10.59 0.34
C LEU A 66 -7.01 9.15 0.19
N HIS A 67 -5.78 8.89 0.61
CA HIS A 67 -5.27 7.54 0.71
C HIS A 67 -5.74 6.89 2.02
N GLY A 68 -6.11 5.62 1.96
CA GLY A 68 -6.61 4.92 3.15
C GLY A 68 -5.48 4.54 4.12
N PRO A 69 -5.83 4.20 5.37
CA PRO A 69 -7.20 4.09 5.89
C PRO A 69 -7.85 5.43 6.20
N PHE A 70 -9.17 5.55 5.96
CA PHE A 70 -9.96 6.76 6.25
C PHE A 70 -11.18 6.43 7.10
N THR A 71 -11.57 7.31 8.02
CA THR A 71 -12.74 7.14 8.91
C THR A 71 -14.04 7.60 8.26
N LYS A 72 -15.19 7.22 8.83
CA LYS A 72 -16.49 7.73 8.36
C LYS A 72 -16.57 9.24 8.53
N GLU A 73 -16.14 9.73 9.67
CA GLU A 73 -16.17 11.13 10.08
C GLU A 73 -15.36 11.98 9.10
N ARG A 74 -14.17 11.50 8.68
CA ARG A 74 -13.36 12.20 7.69
C ARG A 74 -14.04 12.27 6.33
N VAL A 75 -14.69 11.20 5.89
CA VAL A 75 -15.41 11.21 4.59
C VAL A 75 -16.60 12.19 4.64
N LEU A 76 -17.34 12.24 5.74
CA LEU A 76 -18.44 13.20 5.91
C LEU A 76 -17.95 14.65 5.89
N GLN A 77 -16.85 14.95 6.59
CA GLN A 77 -16.21 16.27 6.55
C GLN A 77 -15.85 16.69 5.12
N LEU A 78 -15.23 15.79 4.35
CA LEU A 78 -14.86 16.07 2.95
C LEU A 78 -16.09 16.25 2.06
N LEU A 79 -17.18 15.50 2.29
CA LEU A 79 -18.43 15.65 1.55
C LEU A 79 -19.07 17.02 1.77
N ASP A 80 -18.90 17.59 2.96
CA ASP A 80 -19.52 18.84 3.39
C ASP A 80 -18.57 20.06 3.25
N ASP A 81 -17.40 19.87 2.62
CA ASP A 81 -16.34 20.87 2.49
C ASP A 81 -15.83 21.43 3.84
N ASP A 82 -16.06 20.70 4.94
CA ASP A 82 -15.64 21.06 6.30
C ASP A 82 -14.25 20.48 6.61
N ILE A 83 -13.24 21.03 5.95
CA ILE A 83 -11.85 20.61 6.14
C ILE A 83 -11.31 21.23 7.41
N VAL A 84 -11.45 20.51 8.52
CA VAL A 84 -10.60 20.77 9.70
C VAL A 84 -9.19 20.34 9.34
N ASP A 85 -8.24 21.27 9.51
CA ASP A 85 -6.82 21.09 9.23
C ASP A 85 -6.26 20.00 10.14
N SER A 86 -6.24 18.76 9.66
CA SER A 86 -5.48 17.69 10.28
C SER A 86 -4.11 17.73 9.64
N SER A 87 -3.15 18.40 10.29
CA SER A 87 -1.75 18.29 9.90
C SER A 87 -1.45 16.81 9.62
N PRO A 88 -0.88 16.47 8.46
CA PRO A 88 -0.50 15.09 8.20
C PRO A 88 0.31 14.62 9.41
N SER A 89 -0.04 13.46 9.96
CA SER A 89 0.76 12.84 11.00
C SER A 89 2.12 12.53 10.38
N ASN A 90 3.07 13.45 10.57
CA ASN A 90 4.46 13.30 10.24
C ASN A 90 5.04 12.28 11.21
N ILE A 91 4.74 11.01 10.97
CA ILE A 91 5.40 9.91 11.65
C ILE A 91 6.81 9.89 11.06
N GLU A 92 7.78 10.38 11.83
CA GLU A 92 9.19 10.16 11.51
C GLU A 92 9.47 8.66 11.59
N GLN A 93 10.06 8.09 10.55
CA GLN A 93 10.42 6.68 10.58
C GLN A 93 11.64 6.50 11.47
N GLY A 94 11.50 5.71 12.55
CA GLY A 94 12.60 5.33 13.41
C GLY A 94 13.66 4.54 12.66
N ASP A 95 14.92 4.66 13.11
CA ASP A 95 16.10 4.02 12.50
C ASP A 95 16.63 2.84 13.33
N SER A 96 16.03 2.52 14.49
CA SER A 96 16.48 1.41 15.34
C SER A 96 15.95 0.07 14.83
N VAL A 97 16.74 -0.60 13.99
CA VAL A 97 16.36 -1.88 13.37
C VAL A 97 16.06 -2.94 14.42
N VAL A 98 14.81 -3.39 14.42
CA VAL A 98 14.38 -4.56 15.20
C VAL A 98 14.59 -5.79 14.36
N ARG A 99 15.06 -6.86 15.02
CA ARG A 99 15.23 -8.16 14.39
C ARG A 99 14.33 -9.19 15.06
N GLY A 100 13.79 -10.07 14.24
CA GLY A 100 12.93 -11.16 14.67
C GLY A 100 12.78 -12.21 13.59
N ASP A 101 11.71 -12.99 13.70
CA ASP A 101 11.39 -14.05 12.77
C ASP A 101 10.77 -13.50 11.49
N LEU A 102 11.20 -14.03 10.35
CA LEU A 102 10.60 -13.71 9.06
C LEU A 102 9.77 -14.89 8.57
N VAL A 103 8.49 -14.64 8.32
CA VAL A 103 7.54 -15.63 7.82
C VAL A 103 7.14 -15.25 6.40
N MET A 104 7.33 -16.16 5.45
CA MET A 104 6.91 -15.97 4.07
C MET A 104 5.42 -15.67 3.98
N ILE A 105 5.01 -14.72 3.15
CA ILE A 105 3.60 -14.39 2.91
C ILE A 105 3.00 -15.39 1.91
N THR A 106 2.19 -16.30 2.45
CA THR A 106 1.42 -17.34 1.74
C THR A 106 -0.06 -17.21 2.13
N PRO A 107 -0.99 -17.92 1.47
CA PRO A 107 -2.41 -17.86 1.81
C PRO A 107 -2.71 -18.21 3.28
N GLU A 108 -1.93 -19.10 3.87
CA GLU A 108 -2.10 -19.52 5.27
C GLU A 108 -1.54 -18.49 6.24
N SER A 109 -0.33 -17.99 5.97
CA SER A 109 0.38 -17.09 6.90
C SER A 109 -0.17 -15.67 6.85
N VAL A 110 -0.67 -15.21 5.68
CA VAL A 110 -1.14 -13.83 5.48
C VAL A 110 -2.33 -13.45 6.38
N LEU A 111 -3.01 -14.43 6.97
CA LEU A 111 -4.06 -14.20 7.97
C LEU A 111 -3.54 -13.42 9.19
N SER A 112 -2.25 -13.56 9.53
CA SER A 112 -1.59 -12.83 10.60
C SER A 112 -1.41 -11.33 10.31
N THR A 113 -1.67 -10.88 9.08
CA THR A 113 -1.68 -9.43 8.77
C THR A 113 -2.88 -8.69 9.36
N CYS A 114 -3.89 -9.40 9.87
CA CYS A 114 -5.08 -8.78 10.46
C CYS A 114 -4.74 -7.88 11.65
N GLU A 115 -3.91 -8.34 12.57
CA GLU A 115 -3.54 -7.53 13.73
C GLU A 115 -2.85 -6.20 13.34
N PRO A 116 -1.73 -6.20 12.58
CA PRO A 116 -1.08 -4.95 12.19
C PRO A 116 -1.89 -4.11 11.20
N CYS A 117 -2.66 -4.73 10.31
CA CYS A 117 -3.34 -4.02 9.22
C CYS A 117 -4.79 -3.65 9.52
N THR A 118 -5.47 -4.25 10.49
CA THR A 118 -6.87 -3.92 10.81
C THR A 118 -7.10 -3.68 12.31
N ASN A 119 -6.07 -3.86 13.14
CA ASN A 119 -6.12 -3.72 14.60
C ASN A 119 -7.12 -4.70 15.23
N THR A 120 -7.23 -5.91 14.67
CA THR A 120 -8.04 -7.00 15.22
C THR A 120 -7.41 -8.36 14.95
N GLN A 121 -7.65 -9.30 15.84
CA GLN A 121 -7.22 -10.70 15.70
C GLN A 121 -8.26 -11.56 14.95
N ASP A 122 -9.36 -10.96 14.47
CA ASP A 122 -10.34 -11.65 13.64
C ASP A 122 -9.78 -11.93 12.24
N ILE A 123 -9.20 -13.12 12.08
CA ILE A 123 -8.65 -13.61 10.82
C ILE A 123 -9.68 -13.66 9.68
N GLY A 124 -10.98 -13.63 9.98
CA GLY A 124 -12.04 -13.56 8.98
C GLY A 124 -11.89 -12.36 8.05
N LEU A 125 -11.36 -11.25 8.56
CA LEU A 125 -11.13 -10.02 7.77
C LEU A 125 -9.98 -10.15 6.77
N CYS A 126 -9.08 -11.11 6.95
CA CYS A 126 -7.93 -11.34 6.06
C CYS A 126 -8.15 -12.47 5.05
N ARG A 127 -9.30 -13.15 5.09
CA ARG A 127 -9.61 -14.23 4.14
C ARG A 127 -9.57 -13.77 2.68
N GLY A 128 -10.11 -12.58 2.40
CA GLY A 128 -10.03 -12.01 1.05
C GLY A 128 -8.58 -11.82 0.58
N LYS A 129 -7.67 -11.40 1.47
CA LYS A 129 -6.24 -11.29 1.15
C LYS A 129 -5.59 -12.67 0.97
N ALA A 130 -6.00 -13.67 1.75
CA ALA A 130 -5.53 -15.05 1.58
C ALA A 130 -5.90 -15.61 0.20
N GLU A 131 -7.15 -15.46 -0.22
CA GLU A 131 -7.63 -15.88 -1.54
C GLU A 131 -6.91 -15.11 -2.66
N TRP A 132 -6.76 -13.79 -2.51
CA TRP A 132 -6.02 -12.97 -3.45
C TRP A 132 -4.55 -13.39 -3.56
N THR A 133 -3.90 -13.68 -2.42
CA THR A 133 -2.52 -14.18 -2.36
C THR A 133 -2.41 -15.51 -3.10
N ALA A 134 -3.34 -16.44 -2.88
CA ALA A 134 -3.35 -17.74 -3.57
C ALA A 134 -3.41 -17.56 -5.10
N GLY A 135 -4.30 -16.68 -5.58
CA GLY A 135 -4.43 -16.36 -7.00
C GLY A 135 -3.16 -15.76 -7.60
N ILE A 136 -2.52 -14.83 -6.90
CA ILE A 136 -1.25 -14.22 -7.32
C ILE A 136 -0.13 -15.25 -7.40
N LEU A 137 0.06 -16.05 -6.35
CA LEU A 137 1.11 -17.07 -6.31
C LEU A 137 0.95 -18.07 -7.46
N GLN A 138 -0.29 -18.50 -7.71
CA GLN A 138 -0.59 -19.40 -8.83
C GLN A 138 -0.32 -18.74 -10.20
N THR A 139 -0.81 -17.53 -10.40
CA THR A 139 -0.72 -16.82 -11.69
C THR A 139 0.73 -16.50 -12.07
N HIS A 140 1.52 -16.06 -11.09
CA HIS A 140 2.90 -15.64 -11.30
C HIS A 140 3.93 -16.72 -10.94
N ARG A 141 3.48 -17.93 -10.57
CA ARG A 141 4.33 -19.07 -10.17
C ARG A 141 5.33 -18.70 -9.07
N LEU A 142 4.87 -17.91 -8.11
CA LEU A 142 5.67 -17.46 -6.98
C LEU A 142 5.49 -18.40 -5.78
N ASN A 143 6.54 -18.53 -4.97
CA ASN A 143 6.46 -19.30 -3.71
C ASN A 143 5.83 -18.46 -2.58
N HIS A 144 6.08 -17.15 -2.57
CA HIS A 144 5.51 -16.19 -1.63
C HIS A 144 5.55 -14.78 -2.25
N ILE A 145 4.75 -13.86 -1.71
CA ILE A 145 4.69 -12.45 -2.17
C ILE A 145 5.50 -11.49 -1.29
N GLY A 146 6.29 -12.02 -0.36
CA GLY A 146 7.03 -11.20 0.60
C GLY A 146 7.26 -11.88 1.94
N TYR A 147 7.56 -11.08 2.96
CA TYR A 147 7.79 -11.53 4.32
C TYR A 147 7.00 -10.69 5.31
N MET A 148 6.37 -11.36 6.28
CA MET A 148 5.96 -10.76 7.54
C MET A 148 7.12 -10.82 8.53
N HIS A 149 7.19 -9.82 9.40
CA HIS A 149 8.17 -9.73 10.47
C HIS A 149 7.46 -9.93 11.81
N PHE A 150 7.92 -10.93 12.56
CA PHE A 150 7.41 -11.28 13.88
C PHE A 150 8.44 -10.99 14.96
N HIS A 151 7.97 -10.47 16.08
CA HIS A 151 8.74 -10.29 17.30
C HIS A 151 7.87 -10.67 18.50
N ASP A 152 8.40 -11.52 19.39
CA ASP A 152 7.68 -12.05 20.55
C ASP A 152 6.29 -12.64 20.25
N GLY A 153 6.15 -13.28 19.08
CA GLY A 153 4.92 -13.94 18.64
C GLY A 153 3.88 -13.01 17.98
N SER A 154 4.14 -11.71 17.89
CA SER A 154 3.26 -10.73 17.22
C SER A 154 3.83 -10.30 15.86
N CYS A 155 2.93 -10.10 14.89
CA CYS A 155 3.30 -9.57 13.58
C CYS A 155 3.46 -8.04 13.67
N ILE A 156 4.68 -7.56 13.53
CA ILE A 156 5.07 -6.14 13.71
C ILE A 156 5.36 -5.42 12.39
N GLY A 157 5.36 -6.14 11.27
CA GLY A 157 5.60 -5.55 9.96
C GLY A 157 5.73 -6.56 8.83
N GLY A 158 6.28 -6.10 7.71
CA GLY A 158 6.52 -6.89 6.53
C GLY A 158 6.90 -6.06 5.31
N ALA A 159 7.31 -6.75 4.26
CA ALA A 159 7.53 -6.22 2.94
C ALA A 159 6.88 -7.16 1.91
N GLU A 160 6.08 -6.60 1.03
CA GLU A 160 5.35 -7.28 -0.04
C GLU A 160 5.77 -6.75 -1.40
N PHE A 161 5.83 -7.62 -2.40
CA PHE A 161 6.08 -7.26 -3.78
C PHE A 161 5.10 -7.96 -4.73
N LEU A 162 5.06 -7.46 -5.96
CA LEU A 162 4.60 -8.17 -7.13
C LEU A 162 5.59 -7.94 -8.29
N PRO A 163 5.60 -8.79 -9.33
CA PRO A 163 6.17 -8.39 -10.62
C PRO A 163 5.57 -7.05 -11.06
N SER A 164 6.38 -6.16 -11.61
CA SER A 164 5.97 -4.81 -11.98
C SER A 164 4.85 -4.79 -13.05
N THR A 165 4.83 -5.82 -13.91
CA THR A 165 3.80 -6.06 -14.92
C THR A 165 2.46 -6.47 -14.33
N ALA A 166 2.43 -6.92 -13.08
CA ALA A 166 1.25 -7.37 -12.35
C ALA A 166 0.60 -6.26 -11.51
N VAL A 167 1.33 -5.18 -11.18
CA VAL A 167 0.72 -4.05 -10.47
C VAL A 167 -0.12 -3.20 -11.43
N PRO A 168 -1.24 -2.62 -11.00
CA PRO A 168 -2.09 -1.81 -11.88
C PRO A 168 -1.59 -0.37 -12.03
N TYR A 169 -0.71 0.09 -11.13
CA TYR A 169 -0.28 1.48 -11.04
C TYR A 169 0.42 1.97 -12.32
N PRO A 170 0.22 3.24 -12.71
CA PRO A 170 0.85 3.84 -13.88
C PRO A 170 2.31 4.23 -13.57
N ILE A 171 3.15 3.22 -13.36
CA ILE A 171 4.59 3.34 -13.06
C ILE A 171 5.43 3.14 -14.32
N LEU A 172 6.66 3.66 -14.30
CA LEU A 172 7.55 3.71 -15.47
C LEU A 172 8.08 2.32 -15.87
N ASP A 173 8.45 1.48 -14.91
CA ASP A 173 9.19 0.26 -15.20
C ASP A 173 8.29 -0.98 -15.04
N LYS A 174 7.44 -1.23 -16.03
CA LYS A 174 6.61 -2.43 -16.15
C LYS A 174 7.27 -3.48 -17.05
N GLU A 175 8.43 -3.94 -16.64
CA GLU A 175 9.23 -4.94 -17.36
C GLU A 175 9.24 -6.29 -16.63
N ASP A 176 9.35 -7.39 -17.37
CA ASP A 176 9.32 -8.76 -16.82
C ASP A 176 10.43 -9.04 -15.80
N GLY A 177 11.55 -8.29 -15.87
CA GLY A 177 12.67 -8.36 -14.93
C GLY A 177 12.53 -7.49 -13.68
N ASP A 178 11.42 -6.79 -13.51
CA ASP A 178 11.28 -5.78 -12.45
C ASP A 178 10.22 -6.16 -11.42
N ALA A 179 10.53 -5.89 -10.15
CA ALA A 179 9.61 -6.04 -9.02
C ALA A 179 9.12 -4.68 -8.52
N PHE A 180 7.90 -4.64 -8.01
CA PHE A 180 7.33 -3.46 -7.37
C PHE A 180 6.93 -3.79 -5.93
N LEU A 181 7.40 -3.01 -4.96
CA LEU A 181 7.01 -3.12 -3.56
C LEU A 181 5.59 -2.58 -3.38
N THR A 182 4.64 -3.48 -3.18
CA THR A 182 3.22 -3.14 -3.03
C THR A 182 2.86 -2.70 -1.62
N CYS A 183 3.60 -3.15 -0.61
CA CYS A 183 3.41 -2.75 0.78
C CYS A 183 4.69 -2.93 1.60
N VAL A 184 5.13 -1.90 2.31
CA VAL A 184 6.19 -2.01 3.34
C VAL A 184 5.67 -1.40 4.64
N TYR A 185 5.54 -2.23 5.67
CA TYR A 185 4.83 -1.91 6.92
C TYR A 185 5.51 -2.57 8.14
N LEU A 186 5.18 -2.25 9.38
CA LEU A 186 4.55 -1.03 9.86
C LEU A 186 5.61 0.05 10.10
N SER A 187 5.21 1.31 9.99
CA SER A 187 6.05 2.44 10.40
C SER A 187 5.89 2.69 11.90
N HIS A 188 6.98 3.07 12.57
CA HIS A 188 7.01 3.41 14.00
C HIS A 188 8.01 4.55 14.23
N GLU A 189 7.74 5.43 15.20
CA GLU A 189 8.52 6.65 15.49
C GLU A 189 9.93 6.41 16.04
N THR A 190 10.31 5.16 16.31
CA THR A 190 11.54 4.87 17.08
C THR A 190 12.18 3.59 16.57
N LEU A 191 11.35 2.59 16.32
CA LEU A 191 11.76 1.28 15.86
C LEU A 191 11.59 1.14 14.35
N ASP A 192 12.50 0.40 13.72
CA ASP A 192 12.44 0.05 12.32
C ASP A 192 12.12 -1.44 12.17
N TYR A 193 10.86 -1.71 11.83
CA TYR A 193 10.34 -3.05 11.56
C TYR A 193 10.45 -3.45 10.08
N LYS A 194 10.80 -2.50 9.21
CA LYS A 194 10.73 -2.62 7.75
C LYS A 194 12.06 -3.07 7.15
N THR A 195 13.18 -2.76 7.79
CA THR A 195 14.51 -3.02 7.24
C THR A 195 14.78 -4.51 7.05
N GLN A 196 14.61 -5.32 8.08
CA GLN A 196 14.91 -6.75 8.02
C GLN A 196 14.08 -7.49 6.93
N PRO A 197 12.73 -7.36 6.87
CA PRO A 197 11.97 -8.03 5.82
C PRO A 197 12.31 -7.49 4.42
N LEU A 198 12.60 -6.20 4.26
CA LEU A 198 12.98 -5.62 2.97
C LEU A 198 14.33 -6.17 2.48
N GLU A 199 15.36 -6.20 3.32
CA GLU A 199 16.68 -6.71 2.95
C GLU A 199 16.62 -8.18 2.52
N ARG A 200 15.87 -8.99 3.28
CA ARG A 200 15.65 -10.39 2.92
C ARG A 200 14.91 -10.52 1.60
N LEU A 201 13.84 -9.75 1.41
CA LEU A 201 13.07 -9.77 0.17
C LEU A 201 13.93 -9.38 -1.04
N ILE A 202 14.73 -8.31 -0.94
CA ILE A 202 15.64 -7.89 -2.02
C ILE A 202 16.63 -8.99 -2.38
N ALA A 203 17.20 -9.69 -1.38
CA ALA A 203 18.12 -10.80 -1.64
C ALA A 203 17.44 -11.94 -2.41
N ASP A 204 16.21 -12.30 -2.04
CA ASP A 204 15.45 -13.34 -2.75
C ASP A 204 15.05 -12.90 -4.15
N LEU A 205 14.61 -11.65 -4.34
CA LEU A 205 14.28 -11.11 -5.66
C LEU A 205 15.49 -11.15 -6.60
N ARG A 206 16.69 -10.80 -6.11
CA ARG A 206 17.93 -10.96 -6.87
C ARG A 206 18.18 -12.41 -7.26
N ASN A 207 18.04 -13.34 -6.31
CA ASN A 207 18.22 -14.78 -6.57
C ASN A 207 17.18 -15.34 -7.55
N TRP A 208 16.02 -14.69 -7.68
CA TRP A 208 14.97 -15.05 -8.63
C TRP A 208 15.16 -14.39 -10.00
N GLY A 209 16.23 -13.61 -10.18
CA GLY A 209 16.57 -12.98 -11.46
C GLY A 209 15.92 -11.62 -11.71
N PHE A 210 15.34 -10.99 -10.69
CA PHE A 210 14.89 -9.60 -10.83
C PHE A 210 16.09 -8.65 -10.91
N GLU A 211 15.99 -7.65 -11.78
CA GLU A 211 17.04 -6.65 -12.03
C GLU A 211 16.81 -5.37 -11.23
N ARG A 212 15.55 -4.98 -11.03
CA ARG A 212 15.19 -3.74 -10.33
C ARG A 212 14.03 -3.96 -9.37
N VAL A 213 14.04 -3.19 -8.29
CA VAL A 213 12.95 -3.10 -7.32
C VAL A 213 12.50 -1.65 -7.24
N SER A 214 11.21 -1.42 -7.45
CA SER A 214 10.64 -0.07 -7.45
C SER A 214 9.54 0.09 -6.41
N VAL A 215 9.26 1.32 -5.99
CA VAL A 215 8.21 1.64 -5.01
C VAL A 215 7.66 3.04 -5.24
N ALA A 216 6.36 3.22 -5.00
CA ALA A 216 5.77 4.54 -4.81
C ALA A 216 5.78 4.87 -3.32
N ALA A 217 6.43 5.97 -2.93
CA ALA A 217 6.52 6.38 -1.54
C ALA A 217 6.25 7.87 -1.34
N ALA A 218 5.47 8.20 -0.31
CA ALA A 218 5.23 9.59 0.09
C ALA A 218 6.49 10.22 0.71
N LYS A 219 6.75 11.51 0.42
CA LYS A 219 7.79 12.31 1.08
C LYS A 219 7.44 12.59 2.54
N LYS A 220 6.16 12.85 2.83
CA LYS A 220 5.63 13.02 4.19
C LYS A 220 4.56 11.99 4.50
N GLY A 221 4.59 11.45 5.73
CA GLY A 221 3.65 10.43 6.19
C GLY A 221 4.02 9.02 5.73
N VAL A 222 3.12 8.08 6.02
CA VAL A 222 3.38 6.63 5.87
C VAL A 222 2.70 6.00 4.65
N PHE A 223 1.83 6.74 3.95
CA PHE A 223 1.06 6.21 2.82
C PHE A 223 1.25 7.04 1.54
N PRO A 224 1.49 6.38 0.38
CA PRO A 224 1.90 4.97 0.25
C PRO A 224 3.33 4.79 0.77
N ASN A 225 3.61 3.63 1.40
CA ASN A 225 4.93 3.10 1.82
C ASN A 225 5.92 4.03 2.57
N GLY A 226 5.57 5.29 2.82
CA GLY A 226 6.48 6.36 3.22
C GLY A 226 7.10 6.19 4.62
N PRO A 227 8.06 7.06 4.97
CA PRO A 227 8.57 8.17 4.14
C PRO A 227 9.61 7.72 3.10
N SER A 228 9.70 8.40 1.96
CA SER A 228 10.66 8.09 0.88
C SER A 228 12.13 8.17 1.31
N SER A 229 12.45 9.08 2.23
CA SER A 229 13.80 9.23 2.79
C SER A 229 14.34 7.94 3.43
N TRP A 230 13.45 7.10 3.96
CA TRP A 230 13.83 5.79 4.50
C TRP A 230 14.32 4.83 3.40
N PHE A 231 13.71 4.86 2.21
CA PHE A 231 14.18 4.09 1.06
C PHE A 231 15.47 4.66 0.47
N GLU A 232 15.60 5.99 0.42
CA GLU A 232 16.81 6.67 -0.07
C GLU A 232 18.04 6.26 0.77
N LYS A 233 17.91 6.17 2.10
CA LYS A 233 18.95 5.62 3.01
C LYS A 233 19.36 4.18 2.68
N LYS A 234 18.55 3.43 1.92
CA LYS A 234 18.80 2.04 1.50
C LYS A 234 19.27 1.93 0.06
N GLY A 235 19.60 3.05 -0.57
CA GLY A 235 20.14 3.10 -1.92
C GLY A 235 19.10 3.17 -3.02
N PHE A 236 17.81 3.31 -2.70
CA PHE A 236 16.82 3.62 -3.73
C PHE A 236 17.07 5.03 -4.26
N ALA A 237 17.16 5.16 -5.58
CA ALA A 237 17.23 6.44 -6.27
C ALA A 237 15.82 7.00 -6.50
N ASP A 238 15.62 8.28 -6.20
CA ASP A 238 14.42 9.03 -6.54
C ASP A 238 14.40 9.30 -8.06
N LYS A 239 13.41 8.74 -8.74
CA LYS A 239 13.23 8.84 -10.20
C LYS A 239 12.21 9.90 -10.60
N GLY A 240 11.57 10.56 -9.63
CA GLY A 240 10.71 11.70 -9.86
C GLY A 240 9.32 11.60 -9.23
N LEU A 241 8.60 12.71 -9.34
CA LEU A 241 7.27 12.91 -8.78
C LEU A 241 6.20 12.10 -9.55
N LEU A 242 5.44 11.29 -8.82
CA LEU A 242 4.28 10.56 -9.34
C LEU A 242 2.98 11.32 -9.20
N VAL A 243 2.76 12.05 -8.11
CA VAL A 243 1.59 12.91 -7.87
C VAL A 243 1.82 13.80 -6.64
N MET A 244 1.21 14.99 -6.62
CA MET A 244 1.11 15.83 -5.42
C MET A 244 -0.28 15.65 -4.80
N GLU A 245 -0.33 15.24 -3.54
CA GLU A 245 -1.57 15.05 -2.79
C GLU A 245 -1.84 16.29 -1.92
N GLU A 246 -2.57 17.26 -2.48
CA GLU A 246 -2.81 18.57 -1.86
C GLU A 246 -3.41 18.48 -0.46
N LEU A 247 -4.36 17.56 -0.24
CA LEU A 247 -5.00 17.36 1.06
C LEU A 247 -4.01 16.93 2.15
N HIS A 248 -2.93 16.27 1.75
CA HIS A 248 -1.91 15.73 2.64
C HIS A 248 -0.62 16.56 2.67
N ASP A 249 -0.53 17.63 1.87
CA ASP A 249 0.69 18.42 1.66
C ASP A 249 1.93 17.51 1.43
N SER A 250 1.74 16.48 0.61
CA SER A 250 2.74 15.42 0.43
C SER A 250 2.87 15.03 -1.04
N GLU A 251 4.13 14.88 -1.46
CA GLU A 251 4.49 14.38 -2.78
C GLU A 251 4.66 12.86 -2.71
N ILE A 252 4.11 12.13 -3.68
CA ILE A 252 4.39 10.71 -3.88
C ILE A 252 5.44 10.59 -4.96
N HIS A 253 6.55 9.93 -4.66
CA HIS A 253 7.68 9.76 -5.56
C HIS A 253 7.83 8.31 -6.00
N TYR A 254 8.36 8.15 -7.20
CA TYR A 254 8.82 6.86 -7.71
C TYR A 254 10.28 6.67 -7.33
N LEU A 255 10.56 5.58 -6.63
CA LEU A 255 11.90 5.24 -6.16
C LEU A 255 12.28 3.87 -6.73
N GLN A 256 13.56 3.69 -7.04
CA GLN A 256 14.05 2.46 -7.64
C GLN A 256 15.43 2.08 -7.12
N LEU A 257 15.63 0.78 -6.91
CA LEU A 257 16.89 0.15 -6.56
C LEU A 257 17.28 -0.84 -7.66
N ASP A 258 18.48 -0.70 -8.20
CA ASP A 258 19.09 -1.71 -9.06
C ASP A 258 19.61 -2.86 -8.18
N ILE A 259 19.15 -4.08 -8.45
CA ILE A 259 19.50 -5.29 -7.69
C ILE A 259 20.13 -6.38 -8.54
N GLY A 260 20.11 -6.26 -9.88
CA GLY A 260 20.78 -7.17 -10.80
C GLY A 260 22.30 -7.25 -10.56
N GLU A 261 22.90 -8.37 -10.93
CA GLU A 261 24.36 -8.54 -10.88
C GLU A 261 25.04 -7.53 -11.82
N ARG A 262 26.10 -6.88 -11.32
CA ARG A 262 27.11 -6.25 -12.19
C ARG A 262 28.19 -7.25 -12.52
#